data_AF-A0A960NLQ8-F1
#
_entry.id   AF-A0A960NLQ8-F1
#
_cell.length_a   1.000
_cell.length_b   1.000
_cell.length_c   1.000
_cell.angle_alpha   90.00
_cell.angle_beta   90.00
_cell.angle_gamma   90.00
#
_symmetry.space_group_name_H-M   'P 1'
#
loop_
_entity.id
_entity.type
_entity.pdbx_description
1 polymer ?
#
loop_
_entity_poly.entity_id
_entity_poly.type
_entity_poly.pdbx_seq_one_letter_code
_entity_poly.pdbx_strand_id
1 'polypeptide(L)'
;MRDLAAALHAHDEIKAVWLDAKKREVNFAFLPGTDEAAIREKLKAVVAKHQPGKLPDCSRDSWTVVCDLCERGRKQTLPEGIRMTLIPDAGVMLEKEACPTAKSLWRWQKFNWIHLRPRIIPSPSSIKDLEEWKGALLLALSCLFFTVTGFVLAKVLPDGQLWPSRISFLLAYLTGGWHPAHEVLELLKKRILDVHFLMLCVAAGAAAIGHWEEGAILLFLFSFSGALEELAMARTEKEIQSLFHHAPKEATRIEPDGREIRVPASDLVAGNLIRVRPDEQFAVDAEVITGTTSVNEANLTGEALPVDKHPGDKVFSGTLNAWGSVDCRVLRPVTESALAKIITLIREAQESKAPSQRLTDKFGTGYTYLILGGSLAMFFVWWLAMGVPAFTNPEGTSAFYRAMTLLVVASPCALVLS
;
A
#
# COMPACT_ATOMS: atom_id res chain seq x y z
N MET A 1 -21.16 16.16 13.67
CA MET A 1 -21.53 17.38 14.42
C MET A 1 -22.52 17.08 15.54
N ARG A 2 -23.74 16.59 15.26
CA ARG A 2 -24.72 16.22 16.30
C ARG A 2 -24.21 15.17 17.28
N ASP A 3 -23.58 14.10 16.80
CA ASP A 3 -23.03 13.07 17.69
C ASP A 3 -21.93 13.61 18.60
N LEU A 4 -21.15 14.58 18.08
CA LEU A 4 -20.14 15.30 18.84
C LEU A 4 -20.77 16.23 19.90
N ALA A 5 -21.89 16.87 19.57
CA ALA A 5 -22.67 17.69 20.49
C ALA A 5 -23.36 16.84 21.57
N ALA A 6 -23.89 15.66 21.21
CA ALA A 6 -24.44 14.69 22.16
C ALA A 6 -23.37 14.16 23.11
N ALA A 7 -22.18 13.84 22.58
CA ALA A 7 -21.01 13.47 23.37
C ALA A 7 -20.56 14.60 24.32
N LEU A 8 -20.56 15.85 23.84
CA LEU A 8 -20.30 17.03 24.67
C LEU A 8 -21.31 17.16 25.81
N HIS A 9 -22.60 16.97 25.53
CA HIS A 9 -23.64 17.04 26.55
C HIS A 9 -23.50 15.94 27.60
N ALA A 10 -23.14 14.72 27.20
CA ALA A 10 -23.00 13.57 28.09
C ALA A 10 -21.79 13.63 29.04
N HIS A 11 -20.79 14.48 28.76
CA HIS A 11 -19.54 14.53 29.52
C HIS A 11 -19.25 15.94 30.05
N ASP A 12 -19.33 16.11 31.37
CA ASP A 12 -19.16 17.41 32.04
C ASP A 12 -17.72 17.95 32.04
N GLU A 13 -16.75 17.06 31.87
CA GLU A 13 -15.32 17.37 31.82
C GLU A 13 -14.93 18.16 30.55
N ILE A 14 -15.71 18.03 29.47
CA ILE A 14 -15.44 18.68 28.19
C ILE A 14 -16.28 19.96 28.06
N LYS A 15 -15.62 21.10 27.86
CA LYS A 15 -16.27 22.42 27.81
C LYS A 15 -16.46 22.96 26.39
N ALA A 16 -15.51 22.70 25.50
CA ALA A 16 -15.63 23.10 24.09
C ALA A 16 -14.90 22.12 23.17
N VAL A 17 -15.35 22.09 21.91
CA VAL A 17 -14.71 21.38 20.81
C VAL A 17 -14.56 22.31 19.62
N TRP A 18 -13.36 22.40 19.09
CA TRP A 18 -13.05 23.17 17.91
C TRP A 18 -12.58 22.25 16.79
N LEU A 19 -13.27 22.30 15.65
CA LEU A 19 -12.96 21.54 14.45
C LEU A 19 -12.25 22.46 13.45
N ASP A 20 -10.94 22.27 13.27
CA ASP A 20 -10.15 22.98 12.28
C ASP A 20 -10.22 22.22 10.94
N ALA A 21 -11.02 22.74 10.02
CA ALA A 21 -11.21 22.13 8.70
C ALA A 21 -9.97 22.26 7.81
N LYS A 22 -9.16 23.30 8.01
CA LYS A 22 -7.98 23.61 7.20
C LYS A 22 -6.80 22.71 7.55
N LYS A 23 -6.61 22.45 8.85
CA LYS A 23 -5.55 21.56 9.36
C LYS A 23 -6.00 20.11 9.54
N ARG A 24 -7.30 19.85 9.44
CA ARG A 24 -7.91 18.55 9.76
C ARG A 24 -7.55 18.15 11.20
N GLU A 25 -7.87 19.00 12.16
CA GLU A 25 -7.61 18.76 13.60
C GLU A 25 -8.90 18.95 14.40
N VAL A 26 -9.07 18.16 15.47
CA VAL A 26 -10.11 18.37 16.48
C VAL A 26 -9.45 18.73 17.79
N ASN A 27 -9.82 19.87 18.35
CA ASN A 27 -9.30 20.38 19.61
C ASN A 27 -10.40 20.33 20.67
N PHE A 28 -10.05 19.89 21.87
CA PHE A 28 -10.95 19.83 23.02
C PHE A 28 -10.46 20.78 24.11
N ALA A 29 -11.39 21.37 24.85
CA ALA A 29 -11.11 22.26 25.98
C ALA A 29 -11.64 21.69 27.30
N PHE A 30 -10.82 21.77 28.35
CA PHE A 30 -11.10 21.26 29.70
C PHE A 30 -10.77 22.30 30.79
N LEU A 31 -11.18 22.04 32.04
CA LEU A 31 -10.85 22.85 33.21
C LEU A 31 -9.46 22.49 33.80
N PRO A 32 -8.78 23.40 34.50
CA PRO A 32 -7.54 23.10 35.22
C PRO A 32 -7.77 22.12 36.38
N GLY A 33 -6.88 21.13 36.55
CA GLY A 33 -6.93 20.16 37.64
C GLY A 33 -7.56 18.80 37.30
N THR A 34 -7.92 18.57 36.04
CA THR A 34 -8.46 17.28 35.56
C THR A 34 -7.35 16.43 34.93
N ASP A 35 -7.39 15.11 35.14
CA ASP A 35 -6.37 14.17 34.63
C ASP A 35 -6.42 14.07 33.09
N GLU A 36 -5.42 14.68 32.44
CA GLU A 36 -5.32 14.81 31.00
C GLU A 36 -5.21 13.46 30.27
N ALA A 37 -4.61 12.44 30.90
CA ALA A 37 -4.40 11.13 30.26
C ALA A 37 -5.70 10.31 30.22
N ALA A 38 -6.45 10.30 31.32
CA ALA A 38 -7.73 9.60 31.43
C ALA A 38 -8.80 10.19 30.49
N ILE A 39 -8.85 11.52 30.38
CA ILE A 39 -9.77 12.21 29.47
C ILE A 39 -9.45 11.87 28.01
N ARG A 40 -8.16 11.82 27.65
CA ARG A 40 -7.72 11.52 26.28
C ARG A 40 -8.15 10.13 25.83
N GLU A 41 -8.10 9.15 26.73
CA GLU A 41 -8.51 7.77 26.43
C GLU A 41 -10.04 7.67 26.27
N LYS A 42 -10.81 8.28 27.19
CA LYS A 42 -12.27 8.37 27.09
C LYS A 42 -12.71 9.05 25.80
N LEU A 43 -12.05 10.14 25.41
CA LEU A 43 -12.35 10.86 24.16
C LEU A 43 -12.11 10.00 22.92
N LYS A 44 -11.02 9.23 22.88
CA LYS A 44 -10.78 8.26 21.79
C LYS A 44 -11.91 7.22 21.72
N ALA A 45 -12.36 6.71 22.86
CA ALA A 45 -13.46 5.74 22.90
C ALA A 45 -14.79 6.35 22.43
N VAL A 46 -15.11 7.58 22.85
CA VAL A 46 -16.33 8.29 22.43
C VAL A 46 -16.31 8.61 20.93
N VAL A 47 -15.18 9.08 20.41
CA VAL A 47 -15.00 9.32 18.97
C VAL A 47 -15.12 8.02 18.20
N ALA A 48 -14.48 6.94 18.66
CA ALA A 48 -14.58 5.61 18.02
C ALA A 48 -16.02 5.09 17.99
N LYS A 49 -16.79 5.29 19.07
CA LYS A 49 -18.20 4.88 19.16
C LYS A 49 -19.13 5.64 18.21
N HIS A 50 -18.80 6.90 17.92
CA HIS A 50 -19.56 7.77 17.03
C HIS A 50 -18.89 7.96 15.67
N GLN A 51 -17.90 7.11 15.33
CA GLN A 51 -17.41 7.02 13.96
C GLN A 51 -18.58 6.55 13.10
N PRO A 52 -18.93 7.29 12.03
CA PRO A 52 -20.00 6.86 11.16
C PRO A 52 -19.58 5.54 10.50
N GLY A 53 -20.21 4.44 10.91
CA GLY A 53 -19.92 3.10 10.42
C GLY A 53 -20.27 2.86 8.94
N LYS A 54 -20.65 3.91 8.19
CA LYS A 54 -20.90 3.94 6.74
C LYS A 54 -21.14 5.40 6.31
N LEU A 55 -20.11 6.08 5.82
CA LEU A 55 -20.29 7.30 5.00
C LEU A 55 -20.31 6.85 3.52
N PRO A 56 -21.27 7.27 2.70
CA PRO A 56 -21.22 7.01 1.27
C PRO A 56 -20.01 7.75 0.64
N ASP A 57 -19.39 7.16 -0.37
CA ASP A 57 -18.33 7.79 -1.16
C ASP A 57 -18.87 9.05 -1.84
N CYS A 58 -18.58 10.21 -1.25
CA CYS A 58 -18.96 11.49 -1.81
C CYS A 58 -17.90 11.90 -2.84
N SER A 59 -18.28 11.92 -4.12
CA SER A 59 -17.40 12.33 -5.21
C SER A 59 -16.92 13.78 -5.01
N ARG A 60 -15.64 14.01 -5.28
CA ARG A 60 -14.91 15.19 -4.85
C ARG A 60 -15.14 16.45 -5.68
N ASP A 61 -15.98 16.42 -6.72
CA ASP A 61 -15.87 17.40 -7.82
C ASP A 61 -17.17 18.16 -8.20
N SER A 62 -18.20 18.22 -7.34
CA SER A 62 -19.29 19.19 -7.57
C SER A 62 -19.79 19.83 -6.26
N TRP A 63 -19.85 21.16 -6.25
CA TRP A 63 -20.27 21.98 -5.10
C TRP A 63 -21.78 21.97 -4.84
N THR A 64 -22.55 21.17 -5.59
CA THR A 64 -23.96 20.93 -5.32
C THR A 64 -24.11 19.70 -4.42
N VAL A 65 -24.42 19.96 -3.15
CA VAL A 65 -24.71 18.92 -2.16
C VAL A 65 -26.07 18.30 -2.49
N VAL A 66 -26.09 17.17 -3.19
CA VAL A 66 -27.33 16.41 -3.53
C VAL A 66 -27.64 15.32 -2.48
N CYS A 67 -26.89 15.28 -1.37
CA CYS A 67 -27.04 14.24 -0.37
C CYS A 67 -28.09 14.60 0.69
N ASP A 68 -29.16 13.81 0.74
CA ASP A 68 -30.24 13.87 1.73
C ASP A 68 -29.72 13.73 3.18
N LEU A 69 -28.58 13.04 3.36
CA LEU A 69 -27.85 12.94 4.64
C LEU A 69 -27.17 14.26 5.05
N CYS A 70 -26.64 15.01 4.08
CA CYS A 70 -26.05 16.33 4.30
C CYS A 70 -27.11 17.39 4.57
N GLU A 71 -28.29 17.31 3.93
CA GLU A 71 -29.44 18.17 4.23
C GLU A 71 -30.06 17.87 5.60
N ARG A 72 -30.22 16.59 5.96
CA ARG A 72 -30.63 16.18 7.31
C ARG A 72 -29.66 16.67 8.38
N GLY A 73 -28.35 16.61 8.11
CA GLY A 73 -27.32 17.12 9.03
C GLY A 73 -27.40 18.63 9.27
N ARG A 74 -27.78 19.42 8.26
CA ARG A 74 -27.96 20.89 8.39
C ARG A 74 -29.23 21.29 9.15
N LYS A 75 -30.29 20.46 9.08
CA LYS A 75 -31.60 20.75 9.69
C LYS A 75 -31.75 20.26 11.13
N GLN A 76 -30.74 19.61 11.71
CA GLN A 76 -30.82 19.08 13.07
C GLN A 76 -30.61 20.17 14.13
N THR A 77 -31.55 20.26 15.06
CA THR A 77 -31.45 21.10 16.27
C THR A 77 -30.40 20.53 17.23
N LEU A 78 -29.57 21.42 17.77
CA LEU A 78 -28.54 21.06 18.75
C LEU A 78 -29.18 20.77 20.12
N PRO A 79 -28.55 19.94 20.97
CA PRO A 79 -28.97 19.76 22.36
C PRO A 79 -28.94 21.10 23.13
N GLU A 80 -29.83 21.25 24.12
CA GLU A 80 -29.89 22.45 24.96
C GLU A 80 -28.54 22.72 25.66
N GLY A 81 -28.13 23.99 25.73
CA GLY A 81 -26.89 24.44 26.38
C GLY A 81 -25.61 24.37 25.54
N ILE A 82 -25.69 24.04 24.24
CA ILE A 82 -24.54 24.04 23.31
C ILE A 82 -24.70 25.14 22.26
N ARG A 83 -23.73 26.05 22.20
CA ARG A 83 -23.63 27.11 21.21
C ARG A 83 -22.67 26.72 20.09
N MET A 84 -23.13 26.88 18.85
CA MET A 84 -22.30 26.69 17.66
C MET A 84 -21.85 28.05 17.11
N THR A 85 -20.53 28.24 16.97
CA THR A 85 -19.94 29.43 16.36
C THR A 85 -19.21 29.05 15.09
N LEU A 86 -19.57 29.68 13.97
CA LEU A 86 -18.86 29.55 12.71
C LEU A 86 -17.71 30.56 12.70
N ILE A 87 -16.48 30.08 12.60
CA ILE A 87 -15.29 30.93 12.49
C ILE A 87 -14.92 31.00 11.01
N PRO A 88 -14.96 32.18 10.38
CA PRO A 88 -14.59 32.33 8.97
C PRO A 88 -13.20 31.75 8.70
N ASP A 89 -13.06 30.94 7.64
CA ASP A 89 -11.81 30.31 7.18
C ASP A 89 -11.09 29.33 8.13
N ALA A 90 -11.62 29.09 9.34
CA ALA A 90 -11.00 28.19 10.34
C ALA A 90 -11.85 26.96 10.68
N GLY A 91 -13.19 27.04 10.61
CA GLY A 91 -14.09 25.91 10.81
C GLY A 91 -15.23 26.18 11.79
N VAL A 92 -15.69 25.13 12.49
CA VAL A 92 -16.85 25.21 13.40
C VAL A 92 -16.43 24.93 14.84
N MET A 93 -16.84 25.80 15.75
CA MET A 93 -16.63 25.64 17.19
C MET A 93 -17.97 25.33 17.87
N LEU A 94 -18.00 24.28 18.68
CA LEU A 94 -19.11 23.90 19.55
C LEU A 94 -18.68 24.15 21.00
N GLU A 95 -19.37 25.02 21.73
CA GLU A 95 -19.05 25.35 23.13
C GLU A 95 -20.28 25.19 24.02
N LYS A 96 -20.10 24.76 25.27
CA LYS A 96 -21.15 24.84 26.29
C LYS A 96 -21.34 26.30 26.71
N GLU A 97 -22.57 26.68 27.06
CA GLU A 97 -22.81 27.99 27.65
C GLU A 97 -22.06 28.14 28.97
N ALA A 98 -21.17 29.13 29.03
CA ALA A 98 -20.29 29.37 30.15
C ALA A 98 -20.09 30.88 30.37
N CYS A 99 -19.84 31.27 31.62
CA CYS A 99 -19.58 32.66 31.98
C CYS A 99 -18.30 33.20 31.27
N PRO A 100 -18.23 34.50 30.95
CA PRO A 100 -17.09 35.09 30.21
C PRO A 100 -15.73 34.78 30.83
N THR A 101 -15.65 34.76 32.17
CA THR A 101 -14.43 34.49 32.93
C THR A 101 -13.94 33.05 32.76
N ALA A 102 -14.86 32.07 32.61
CA ALA A 102 -14.50 30.66 32.47
C ALA A 102 -13.73 30.39 31.17
N LYS A 103 -13.97 31.17 30.11
CA LYS A 103 -13.29 31.03 28.81
C LYS A 103 -11.78 31.27 28.91
N SER A 104 -11.34 32.13 29.83
CA SER A 104 -9.91 32.45 30.02
C SER A 104 -9.10 31.31 30.66
N LEU A 105 -9.77 30.34 31.29
CA LEU A 105 -9.15 29.23 32.01
C LEU A 105 -9.05 27.94 31.17
N TRP A 106 -9.57 27.96 29.94
CA TRP A 106 -9.58 26.80 29.07
C TRP A 106 -8.19 26.49 28.53
N ARG A 107 -7.77 25.23 28.66
CA ARG A 107 -6.56 24.70 28.00
C ARG A 107 -6.95 23.89 26.78
N TRP A 108 -6.35 24.22 25.64
CA TRP A 108 -6.60 23.56 24.36
C TRP A 108 -5.56 22.49 24.08
N GLN A 109 -6.02 21.29 23.75
CA GLN A 109 -5.13 20.19 23.35
C GLN A 109 -5.37 19.79 21.90
N LYS A 110 -4.29 19.64 21.13
CA LYS A 110 -4.30 19.27 19.72
C LYS A 110 -4.32 17.75 19.55
N PHE A 111 -5.20 17.26 18.68
CA PHE A 111 -5.17 15.86 18.25
C PHE A 111 -5.08 15.79 16.72
N ASN A 112 -4.06 15.09 16.20
CA ASN A 112 -3.96 14.78 14.78
C ASN A 112 -5.09 13.85 14.38
N TRP A 113 -5.92 14.27 13.43
CA TRP A 113 -7.00 13.45 12.88
C TRP A 113 -6.49 12.10 12.39
N ILE A 114 -7.29 11.05 12.62
CA ILE A 114 -7.02 9.71 12.07
C ILE A 114 -7.12 9.83 10.56
N HIS A 115 -6.00 9.75 9.85
CA HIS A 115 -5.99 9.75 8.38
C HIS A 115 -6.81 8.56 7.86
N LEU A 116 -8.09 8.81 7.57
CA LEU A 116 -8.90 7.95 6.73
C LEU A 116 -8.33 8.08 5.31
N ARG A 117 -7.37 7.22 4.97
CA ARG A 117 -7.08 6.95 3.57
C ARG A 117 -8.22 6.05 3.07
N PRO A 118 -9.05 6.48 2.11
CA PRO A 118 -9.84 5.52 1.35
C PRO A 118 -8.82 4.56 0.72
N ARG A 119 -8.75 3.34 1.26
CA ARG A 119 -7.89 2.30 0.71
C ARG A 119 -8.58 1.83 -0.54
N ILE A 120 -8.01 2.16 -1.68
CA ILE A 120 -8.41 1.59 -2.96
C ILE A 120 -8.05 0.11 -2.85
N ILE A 121 -9.06 -0.75 -2.71
CA ILE A 121 -8.88 -2.19 -2.86
C ILE A 121 -8.63 -2.38 -4.36
N PRO A 122 -7.43 -2.84 -4.79
CA PRO A 122 -7.20 -3.06 -6.21
C PRO A 122 -8.23 -4.07 -6.73
N SER A 123 -8.95 -3.66 -7.79
CA SER A 123 -9.92 -4.53 -8.45
C SER A 123 -9.18 -5.71 -9.12
N PRO A 124 -9.83 -6.88 -9.28
CA PRO A 124 -9.24 -8.05 -9.91
C PRO A 124 -8.81 -7.87 -11.39
N SER A 125 -8.98 -6.66 -11.96
CA SER A 125 -8.54 -6.31 -13.31
C SER A 125 -7.04 -5.98 -13.41
N SER A 126 -6.26 -6.14 -12.34
CA SER A 126 -4.81 -5.96 -12.33
C SER A 126 -4.01 -7.16 -12.88
N ILE A 127 -4.62 -8.02 -13.71
CA ILE A 127 -3.95 -9.17 -14.36
C ILE A 127 -2.75 -8.73 -15.23
N LYS A 128 -2.58 -7.43 -15.50
CA LYS A 128 -1.35 -6.86 -16.08
C LYS A 128 -0.12 -6.96 -15.16
N ASP A 129 -0.30 -6.94 -13.84
CA ASP A 129 0.81 -6.94 -12.86
C ASP A 129 1.49 -8.33 -12.77
N LEU A 130 0.82 -9.40 -13.22
CA LEU A 130 1.36 -10.77 -13.24
C LEU A 130 2.39 -11.01 -14.35
N GLU A 131 2.62 -10.07 -15.28
CA GLU A 131 3.62 -10.17 -16.34
C GLU A 131 4.82 -9.21 -16.18
N GLU A 132 4.84 -8.34 -15.17
CA GLU A 132 5.95 -7.40 -14.94
C GLU A 132 7.29 -8.13 -14.74
N TRP A 133 7.30 -9.23 -13.97
CA TRP A 133 8.49 -10.06 -13.75
C TRP A 133 9.07 -10.62 -15.05
N LYS A 134 8.24 -10.88 -16.08
CA LYS A 134 8.73 -11.36 -17.39
C LYS A 134 9.53 -10.26 -18.07
N GLY A 135 9.11 -9.01 -17.94
CA GLY A 135 9.82 -7.85 -18.46
C GLY A 135 11.17 -7.66 -17.77
N ALA A 136 11.20 -7.68 -16.44
CA ALA A 136 12.44 -7.59 -15.66
C ALA A 136 13.41 -8.74 -15.97
N LEU A 137 12.91 -9.97 -16.06
CA LEU A 137 13.71 -11.14 -16.39
C LEU A 137 14.25 -11.09 -17.83
N LEU A 138 13.45 -10.62 -18.79
CA LEU A 138 13.89 -10.44 -20.17
C LEU A 138 14.98 -9.37 -20.27
N LEU A 139 14.84 -8.25 -19.55
CA LEU A 139 15.88 -7.22 -19.46
C LEU A 139 17.17 -7.78 -18.86
N ALA A 140 17.10 -8.52 -17.75
CA ALA A 140 18.26 -9.16 -17.13
C ALA A 140 18.95 -10.16 -18.08
N LEU A 141 18.18 -11.01 -18.77
CA LEU A 141 18.73 -11.95 -19.76
C LEU A 141 19.34 -11.24 -20.96
N SER A 142 18.75 -10.13 -21.42
CA SER A 142 19.32 -9.31 -22.48
C SER A 142 20.65 -8.66 -22.04
N CYS A 143 20.74 -8.20 -20.79
CA CYS A 143 21.96 -7.69 -20.19
C CYS A 143 23.06 -8.76 -20.18
N LEU A 144 22.73 -10.00 -19.78
CA LEU A 144 23.66 -11.13 -19.82
C LEU A 144 24.13 -11.41 -21.25
N PHE A 145 23.20 -11.46 -22.21
CA PHE A 145 23.51 -11.71 -23.62
C PHE A 145 24.49 -10.68 -24.17
N PHE A 146 24.27 -9.39 -23.92
CA PHE A 146 25.17 -8.32 -24.35
C PHE A 146 26.51 -8.31 -23.59
N THR A 147 26.52 -8.72 -22.32
CA THR A 147 27.76 -8.84 -21.52
C THR A 147 28.65 -9.97 -22.05
N VAL A 148 28.07 -11.16 -22.28
CA VAL A 148 28.80 -12.31 -22.84
C VAL A 148 29.28 -12.01 -24.25
N THR A 149 28.42 -11.40 -25.08
CA THR A 149 28.77 -10.99 -26.44
C THR A 149 29.92 -9.97 -26.45
N GLY A 150 29.87 -8.97 -25.56
CA GLY A 150 30.93 -7.98 -25.38
C GLY A 150 32.27 -8.60 -24.97
N PHE A 151 32.23 -9.58 -24.05
CA PHE A 151 33.41 -10.32 -23.61
C PHE A 151 34.01 -11.20 -24.71
N VAL A 152 33.18 -11.92 -25.47
CA VAL A 152 33.63 -12.74 -26.60
C VAL A 152 34.24 -11.87 -27.70
N LEU A 153 33.57 -10.76 -28.07
CA LEU A 153 34.09 -9.79 -29.04
C LEU A 153 35.44 -9.22 -28.61
N ALA A 154 35.62 -8.92 -27.32
CA ALA A 154 36.89 -8.42 -26.79
C ALA A 154 38.05 -9.44 -26.90
N LYS A 155 37.74 -10.75 -26.94
CA LYS A 155 38.74 -11.82 -27.08
C LYS A 155 39.00 -12.26 -28.51
N VAL A 156 38.01 -12.14 -29.39
CA VAL A 156 38.07 -12.63 -30.78
C VAL A 156 38.56 -11.55 -31.74
N LEU A 157 38.25 -10.27 -31.51
CA LEU A 157 38.69 -9.18 -32.38
C LEU A 157 40.13 -8.75 -32.05
N PRO A 158 40.97 -8.50 -33.07
CA PRO A 158 42.29 -7.91 -32.86
C PRO A 158 42.20 -6.50 -32.26
N ASP A 159 43.21 -6.11 -31.48
CA ASP A 159 43.28 -4.89 -30.63
C ASP A 159 42.91 -3.56 -31.31
N GLY A 160 42.85 -3.51 -32.64
CA GLY A 160 42.47 -2.32 -33.42
C GLY A 160 40.96 -2.07 -33.59
N GLN A 161 40.08 -3.03 -33.29
CA GLN A 161 38.62 -2.89 -33.47
C GLN A 161 37.84 -3.12 -32.16
N LEU A 162 38.16 -2.36 -31.10
CA LEU A 162 37.50 -2.47 -29.80
C LEU A 162 36.12 -1.79 -29.72
N TRP A 163 35.73 -1.05 -30.77
CA TRP A 163 34.46 -0.31 -30.81
C TRP A 163 33.20 -1.20 -30.74
N PRO A 164 33.13 -2.40 -31.36
CA PRO A 164 31.94 -3.26 -31.26
C PRO A 164 31.76 -3.83 -29.86
N SER A 165 32.86 -4.17 -29.18
CA SER A 165 32.83 -4.65 -27.79
C SER A 165 32.29 -3.56 -26.85
N ARG A 166 32.76 -2.31 -26.99
CA ARG A 166 32.25 -1.18 -26.21
C ARG A 166 30.76 -0.89 -26.45
N ILE A 167 30.29 -1.01 -27.69
CA ILE A 167 28.85 -0.87 -28.00
C ILE A 167 28.05 -1.97 -27.31
N SER A 168 28.53 -3.22 -27.34
CA SER A 168 27.87 -4.34 -26.66
C SER A 168 27.78 -4.10 -25.15
N PHE A 169 28.87 -3.65 -24.51
CA PHE A 169 28.84 -3.31 -23.08
C PHE A 169 27.91 -2.13 -22.80
N LEU A 170 27.88 -1.11 -23.65
CA LEU A 170 26.96 0.01 -23.48
C LEU A 170 25.49 -0.43 -23.56
N LEU A 171 25.16 -1.35 -24.47
CA LEU A 171 23.83 -1.96 -24.53
C LEU A 171 23.52 -2.78 -23.27
N ALA A 172 24.48 -3.55 -22.75
CA ALA A 172 24.32 -4.25 -21.48
C ALA A 172 24.02 -3.29 -20.32
N TYR A 173 24.68 -2.12 -20.30
CA TYR A 173 24.44 -1.11 -19.26
C TYR A 173 23.04 -0.50 -19.37
N LEU A 174 22.59 -0.21 -20.59
CA LEU A 174 21.25 0.32 -20.83
C LEU A 174 20.17 -0.68 -20.42
N THR A 175 20.30 -1.95 -20.77
CA THR A 175 19.28 -2.96 -20.45
C THR A 175 19.30 -3.35 -18.97
N GLY A 176 20.47 -3.57 -18.38
CA GLY A 176 20.60 -3.94 -16.97
C GLY A 176 20.36 -2.78 -15.99
N GLY A 177 20.68 -1.55 -16.40
CA GLY A 177 20.47 -0.34 -15.60
C GLY A 177 19.07 0.27 -15.74
N TRP A 178 18.26 -0.16 -16.71
CA TRP A 178 16.96 0.45 -17.01
C TRP A 178 16.01 0.46 -15.80
N HIS A 179 15.81 -0.72 -15.20
CA HIS A 179 14.87 -0.88 -14.10
C HIS A 179 15.33 -0.14 -12.83
N PRO A 180 16.58 -0.31 -12.34
CA PRO A 180 17.10 0.48 -11.21
C PRO A 180 17.10 1.99 -11.48
N ALA A 181 17.36 2.43 -12.71
CA ALA A 181 17.37 3.86 -13.04
C ALA A 181 16.00 4.51 -12.88
N HIS A 182 14.92 3.81 -13.22
CA HIS A 182 13.56 4.32 -13.02
C HIS A 182 13.25 4.51 -11.53
N GLU A 183 13.60 3.54 -10.68
CA GLU A 183 13.40 3.62 -9.22
C GLU A 183 14.22 4.77 -8.60
N VAL A 184 15.50 4.86 -8.99
CA VAL A 184 16.41 5.91 -8.54
C VAL A 184 15.89 7.29 -8.93
N LEU A 185 15.34 7.48 -10.12
CA LEU A 185 14.77 8.76 -10.55
C LEU A 185 13.60 9.20 -9.68
N GLU A 186 12.79 8.27 -9.17
CA GLU A 186 11.70 8.58 -8.25
C GLU A 186 12.17 8.88 -6.82
N LEU A 187 13.15 8.12 -6.33
CA LEU A 187 13.71 8.28 -4.99
C LEU A 187 14.60 9.53 -4.88
N LEU A 188 15.31 9.87 -5.95
CA LEU A 188 16.12 11.07 -6.01
C LEU A 188 15.27 12.34 -5.94
N LYS A 189 14.05 12.35 -6.54
CA LYS A 189 13.06 13.43 -6.37
C LYS A 189 12.66 13.63 -4.91
N LYS A 190 12.73 12.57 -4.10
CA LYS A 190 12.44 12.58 -2.66
C LYS A 190 13.70 12.80 -1.80
N ARG A 191 14.87 13.01 -2.43
CA ARG A 191 16.20 13.15 -1.79
C ARG A 191 16.63 11.95 -0.94
N ILE A 192 16.18 10.75 -1.31
CA ILE A 192 16.59 9.51 -0.67
C ILE A 192 17.60 8.83 -1.59
N LEU A 193 18.79 8.52 -1.08
CA LEU A 193 19.78 7.72 -1.78
C LEU A 193 19.71 6.28 -1.26
N ASP A 194 19.36 5.36 -2.15
CA ASP A 194 19.21 3.96 -1.85
C ASP A 194 20.38 3.13 -2.41
N VAL A 195 20.27 1.80 -2.32
CA VAL A 195 21.31 0.90 -2.82
C VAL A 195 21.35 0.89 -4.36
N HIS A 196 20.22 1.10 -5.04
CA HIS A 196 20.14 1.17 -6.49
C HIS A 196 20.91 2.38 -7.04
N PHE A 197 20.88 3.53 -6.34
CA PHE A 197 21.71 4.68 -6.69
C PHE A 197 23.21 4.38 -6.57
N LEU A 198 23.61 3.73 -5.48
CA LEU A 198 25.01 3.32 -5.26
C LEU A 198 25.49 2.40 -6.39
N MET A 199 24.66 1.41 -6.75
CA MET A 199 24.93 0.46 -7.83
C MET A 199 25.13 1.16 -9.19
N LEU A 200 24.27 2.12 -9.56
CA LEU A 200 24.45 2.89 -10.80
C LEU A 200 25.74 3.72 -10.78
N CYS A 201 26.12 4.28 -9.63
CA CYS A 201 27.38 4.99 -9.46
C CYS A 201 28.60 4.06 -9.63
N VAL A 202 28.53 2.86 -9.04
CA VAL A 202 29.56 1.81 -9.18
C VAL A 202 29.71 1.39 -10.65
N ALA A 203 28.60 1.10 -11.33
CA ALA A 203 28.63 0.71 -12.74
C ALA A 203 29.21 1.83 -13.63
N ALA A 204 28.68 3.06 -13.52
CA ALA A 204 29.19 4.21 -14.26
C ALA A 204 30.69 4.47 -13.98
N GLY A 205 31.09 4.18 -12.74
CA GLY A 205 32.45 4.27 -12.29
C GLY A 205 33.42 3.25 -12.86
N ALA A 206 33.02 1.99 -12.90
CA ALA A 206 33.78 0.92 -13.54
C ALA A 206 33.99 1.24 -15.04
N ALA A 207 32.94 1.71 -15.73
CA ALA A 207 33.04 2.21 -17.10
C ALA A 207 34.00 3.40 -17.24
N ALA A 208 34.00 4.34 -16.29
CA ALA A 208 34.89 5.51 -16.30
C ALA A 208 36.38 5.15 -16.11
N ILE A 209 36.68 4.08 -15.36
CA ILE A 209 38.05 3.56 -15.22
C ILE A 209 38.48 2.73 -16.45
N GLY A 210 37.53 2.24 -17.24
CA GLY A 210 37.78 1.38 -18.39
C GLY A 210 37.54 -0.11 -18.14
N HIS A 211 37.02 -0.49 -16.96
CA HIS A 211 36.60 -1.84 -16.60
C HIS A 211 35.11 -2.02 -16.90
N TRP A 212 34.75 -2.01 -18.18
CA TRP A 212 33.36 -2.07 -18.63
C TRP A 212 32.70 -3.41 -18.27
N GLU A 213 33.47 -4.49 -18.36
CA GLU A 213 33.08 -5.85 -18.06
C GLU A 213 32.63 -6.04 -16.60
N GLU A 214 33.34 -5.44 -15.64
CA GLU A 214 33.01 -5.56 -14.23
C GLU A 214 31.66 -4.90 -13.93
N GLY A 215 31.45 -3.67 -14.41
CA GLY A 215 30.17 -2.99 -14.21
C GLY A 215 29.02 -3.66 -14.94
N ALA A 216 29.23 -4.27 -16.11
CA ALA A 216 28.19 -5.03 -16.82
C ALA A 216 27.76 -6.28 -16.03
N ILE A 217 28.73 -7.02 -15.47
CA ILE A 217 28.45 -8.19 -14.63
C ILE A 217 27.69 -7.79 -13.36
N LEU A 218 28.09 -6.68 -12.72
CA LEU A 218 27.39 -6.16 -11.53
C LEU A 218 25.95 -5.76 -11.84
N LEU A 219 25.72 -5.07 -12.96
CA LEU A 219 24.38 -4.71 -13.44
C LEU A 219 23.52 -5.95 -13.71
N PHE A 220 24.09 -6.95 -14.37
CA PHE A 220 23.40 -8.22 -14.64
C PHE A 220 22.99 -8.93 -13.35
N LEU A 221 23.93 -9.17 -12.43
CA LEU A 221 23.67 -9.94 -11.21
C LEU A 221 22.54 -9.31 -10.38
N PHE A 222 22.54 -7.99 -10.29
CA PHE A 222 21.54 -7.28 -9.50
C PHE A 222 20.19 -7.21 -10.22
N SER A 223 20.16 -6.91 -11.52
CA SER A 223 18.92 -6.95 -12.31
C SER A 223 18.29 -8.35 -12.30
N PHE A 224 19.12 -9.39 -12.34
CA PHE A 224 18.68 -10.77 -12.23
C PHE A 224 18.14 -11.10 -10.83
N SER A 225 18.81 -10.64 -9.77
CA SER A 225 18.32 -10.79 -8.39
C SER A 225 16.95 -10.16 -8.19
N GLY A 226 16.76 -8.91 -8.65
CA GLY A 226 15.48 -8.22 -8.59
C GLY A 226 14.39 -8.96 -9.37
N ALA A 227 14.70 -9.45 -10.57
CA ALA A 227 13.76 -10.26 -11.34
C ALA A 227 13.37 -11.59 -10.65
N LEU A 228 14.30 -12.22 -9.93
CA LEU A 228 14.02 -13.43 -9.14
C LEU A 228 13.15 -13.11 -7.91
N GLU A 229 13.39 -11.98 -7.25
CA GLU A 229 12.57 -11.49 -6.15
C GLU A 229 11.12 -11.23 -6.61
N GLU A 230 10.93 -10.49 -7.69
CA GLU A 230 9.61 -10.25 -8.29
C GLU A 230 8.91 -11.56 -8.69
N LEU A 231 9.65 -12.50 -9.30
CA LEU A 231 9.12 -13.82 -9.65
C LEU A 231 8.67 -14.60 -8.41
N ALA A 232 9.45 -14.55 -7.32
CA ALA A 232 9.10 -15.23 -6.07
C ALA A 232 7.81 -14.64 -5.48
N MET A 233 7.70 -13.32 -5.41
CA MET A 233 6.49 -12.63 -4.93
C MET A 233 5.27 -12.95 -5.81
N ALA A 234 5.42 -12.88 -7.13
CA ALA A 234 4.34 -13.17 -8.08
C ALA A 234 3.84 -14.63 -7.97
N ARG A 235 4.75 -15.60 -7.74
CA ARG A 235 4.37 -17.00 -7.50
C ARG A 235 3.55 -17.15 -6.23
N THR A 236 3.99 -16.54 -5.13
CA THR A 236 3.27 -16.58 -3.86
C THR A 236 1.88 -15.96 -3.98
N GLU A 237 1.76 -14.80 -4.65
CA GLU A 237 0.45 -14.18 -4.87
C GLU A 237 -0.48 -15.07 -5.68
N LYS A 238 0.03 -15.68 -6.75
CA LYS A 238 -0.75 -16.58 -7.61
C LYS A 238 -1.24 -17.82 -6.85
N GLU A 239 -0.42 -18.41 -6.00
CA GLU A 239 -0.83 -19.55 -5.16
C GLU A 239 -1.94 -19.16 -4.19
N ILE A 240 -1.81 -18.00 -3.54
CA ILE A 240 -2.87 -17.46 -2.66
C ILE A 240 -4.16 -17.22 -3.44
N GLN A 241 -4.09 -16.58 -4.62
CA GLN A 241 -5.27 -16.38 -5.47
C GLN A 241 -5.91 -17.71 -5.88
N SER A 242 -5.11 -18.76 -6.11
CA SER A 242 -5.62 -20.07 -6.51
C SER A 242 -6.45 -20.76 -5.44
N LEU A 243 -6.17 -20.52 -4.15
CA LEU A 243 -7.00 -21.01 -3.04
C LEU A 243 -8.42 -20.43 -3.07
N PHE A 244 -8.61 -19.28 -3.71
CA PHE A 244 -9.89 -18.57 -3.78
C PHE A 244 -10.59 -18.67 -5.14
N HIS A 245 -10.00 -19.36 -6.12
CA HIS A 245 -10.60 -19.55 -7.44
C HIS A 245 -11.92 -20.33 -7.43
N HIS A 246 -12.22 -20.99 -6.31
CA HIS A 246 -13.46 -21.75 -6.11
C HIS A 246 -14.69 -20.90 -5.81
N ALA A 247 -14.56 -19.58 -5.63
CA ALA A 247 -15.71 -18.70 -5.45
C ALA A 247 -16.57 -18.63 -6.73
N PRO A 248 -17.91 -18.78 -6.63
CA PRO A 248 -18.79 -18.77 -7.79
C PRO A 248 -18.81 -17.38 -8.46
N LYS A 249 -18.61 -17.37 -9.78
CA LYS A 249 -18.59 -16.14 -10.60
C LYS A 249 -19.98 -15.68 -11.03
N GLU A 250 -20.95 -16.58 -10.97
CA GLU A 250 -22.34 -16.35 -11.36
C GLU A 250 -23.29 -16.78 -10.24
N ALA A 251 -24.47 -16.17 -10.21
CA ALA A 251 -25.56 -16.52 -9.32
C ALA A 251 -26.89 -16.47 -10.08
N THR A 252 -27.86 -17.27 -9.64
CA THR A 252 -29.22 -17.25 -10.20
C THR A 252 -30.05 -16.23 -9.44
N ARG A 253 -30.32 -15.08 -10.05
CA ARG A 253 -31.23 -14.06 -9.50
C ARG A 253 -32.67 -14.38 -9.88
N ILE A 254 -33.58 -14.19 -8.94
CA ILE A 254 -35.03 -14.27 -9.14
C ILE A 254 -35.54 -12.84 -9.32
N GLU A 255 -36.12 -12.56 -10.49
CA GLU A 255 -36.76 -11.29 -10.80
C GLU A 255 -38.14 -11.17 -10.10
N PRO A 256 -38.70 -9.96 -9.96
CA PRO A 256 -40.03 -9.76 -9.35
C PRO A 256 -41.18 -10.48 -10.06
N ASP A 257 -41.01 -10.82 -11.34
CA ASP A 257 -41.96 -11.61 -12.14
C ASP A 257 -41.84 -13.14 -11.91
N GLY A 258 -40.89 -13.55 -11.05
CA GLY A 258 -40.59 -14.95 -10.74
C GLY A 258 -39.63 -15.62 -11.72
N ARG A 259 -39.08 -14.89 -12.71
CA ARG A 259 -38.14 -15.44 -13.68
C ARG A 259 -36.75 -15.59 -13.07
N GLU A 260 -36.09 -16.71 -13.38
CA GLU A 260 -34.69 -16.96 -13.02
C GLU A 260 -33.74 -16.46 -14.12
N ILE A 261 -32.76 -15.63 -13.74
CA ILE A 261 -31.72 -15.12 -14.65
C ILE A 261 -30.36 -15.37 -14.00
N ARG A 262 -29.43 -15.97 -14.75
CA ARG A 262 -28.02 -16.04 -14.33
C ARG A 262 -27.36 -14.69 -14.54
N VAL A 263 -26.81 -14.14 -13.47
CA VAL A 263 -26.09 -12.87 -13.47
C VAL A 263 -24.70 -13.06 -12.86
N PRO A 264 -23.71 -12.27 -13.28
CA PRO A 264 -22.43 -12.20 -12.58
C PRO A 264 -22.66 -11.89 -11.10
N ALA A 265 -21.92 -12.56 -10.21
CA ALA A 265 -22.05 -12.33 -8.78
C ALA A 265 -21.79 -10.85 -8.41
N SER A 266 -20.94 -10.16 -9.17
CA SER A 266 -20.64 -8.72 -9.03
C SER A 266 -21.86 -7.81 -9.18
N ASP A 267 -22.89 -8.26 -9.90
CA ASP A 267 -24.06 -7.46 -10.24
C ASP A 267 -25.17 -7.60 -9.20
N LEU A 268 -24.96 -8.46 -8.19
CA LEU A 268 -25.87 -8.65 -7.07
C LEU A 268 -25.80 -7.47 -6.10
N VAL A 269 -26.96 -6.90 -5.83
CA VAL A 269 -27.14 -5.81 -4.87
C VAL A 269 -27.96 -6.30 -3.67
N ALA A 270 -27.75 -5.68 -2.51
CA ALA A 270 -28.55 -5.95 -1.32
C ALA A 270 -30.05 -5.85 -1.63
N GLY A 271 -30.82 -6.83 -1.17
CA GLY A 271 -32.26 -6.96 -1.43
C GLY A 271 -32.62 -7.82 -2.65
N ASN A 272 -31.67 -8.16 -3.53
CA ASN A 272 -31.94 -9.14 -4.59
C ASN A 272 -32.31 -10.50 -4.00
N LEU A 273 -33.22 -11.20 -4.67
CA LEU A 273 -33.53 -12.60 -4.36
C LEU A 273 -32.67 -13.48 -5.26
N ILE A 274 -31.99 -14.45 -4.65
CA ILE A 274 -31.18 -15.44 -5.36
C ILE A 274 -31.67 -16.84 -5.01
N ARG A 275 -31.65 -17.74 -6.00
CA ARG A 275 -31.90 -19.16 -5.80
C ARG A 275 -30.57 -19.90 -5.76
N VAL A 276 -30.36 -20.67 -4.70
CA VAL A 276 -29.18 -21.53 -4.54
C VAL A 276 -29.65 -22.98 -4.51
N ARG A 277 -29.17 -23.76 -5.48
CA ARG A 277 -29.54 -25.18 -5.64
C ARG A 277 -28.58 -26.08 -4.83
N PRO A 278 -28.94 -27.35 -4.60
CA PRO A 278 -28.03 -28.31 -3.98
C PRO A 278 -26.71 -28.36 -4.75
N ASP A 279 -25.60 -28.49 -4.02
CA ASP A 279 -24.22 -28.51 -4.55
C ASP A 279 -23.74 -27.19 -5.20
N GLU A 280 -24.49 -26.09 -5.02
CA GLU A 280 -24.05 -24.75 -5.39
C GLU A 280 -23.45 -24.00 -4.19
N GLN A 281 -22.42 -23.18 -4.46
CA GLN A 281 -21.86 -22.29 -3.44
C GLN A 281 -22.65 -20.98 -3.34
N PHE A 282 -22.70 -20.42 -2.13
CA PHE A 282 -23.26 -19.09 -1.92
C PHE A 282 -22.28 -18.02 -2.44
N ALA A 283 -22.70 -17.23 -3.43
CA ALA A 283 -21.85 -16.18 -4.03
C ALA A 283 -21.71 -14.92 -3.16
N VAL A 284 -22.69 -14.66 -2.30
CA VAL A 284 -22.78 -13.46 -1.45
C VAL A 284 -23.33 -13.84 -0.08
N ASP A 285 -23.08 -12.98 0.92
CA ASP A 285 -23.75 -13.08 2.21
C ASP A 285 -25.24 -12.80 2.02
N ALA A 286 -26.08 -13.75 2.45
CA ALA A 286 -27.52 -13.70 2.26
C ALA A 286 -28.27 -14.22 3.48
N GLU A 287 -29.58 -14.02 3.49
CA GLU A 287 -30.52 -14.53 4.50
C GLU A 287 -31.52 -15.45 3.82
N VAL A 288 -31.76 -16.63 4.39
CA VAL A 288 -32.73 -17.60 3.83
C VAL A 288 -34.14 -17.05 4.00
N ILE A 289 -34.92 -17.00 2.92
CA ILE A 289 -36.32 -16.55 2.94
C ILE A 289 -37.27 -17.73 2.80
N THR A 290 -36.95 -18.67 1.92
CA THR A 290 -37.75 -19.88 1.68
C THR A 290 -36.86 -21.11 1.56
N GLY A 291 -37.40 -22.24 2.02
CA GLY A 291 -36.69 -23.52 2.05
C GLY A 291 -35.87 -23.74 3.32
N THR A 292 -35.34 -24.96 3.42
CA THR A 292 -34.45 -25.42 4.49
C THR A 292 -33.31 -26.19 3.86
N THR A 293 -32.11 -26.00 4.37
CA THR A 293 -30.88 -26.63 3.85
C THR A 293 -29.91 -26.91 4.98
N SER A 294 -28.91 -27.75 4.73
CA SER A 294 -27.68 -27.78 5.52
C SER A 294 -26.53 -27.17 4.72
N VAL A 295 -25.76 -26.28 5.35
CA VAL A 295 -24.68 -25.53 4.71
C VAL A 295 -23.35 -25.98 5.27
N ASN A 296 -22.43 -26.38 4.40
CA ASN A 296 -21.07 -26.68 4.78
C ASN A 296 -20.26 -25.38 4.86
N GLU A 297 -19.94 -24.97 6.09
CA GLU A 297 -19.17 -23.76 6.40
C GLU A 297 -17.67 -24.02 6.63
N ALA A 298 -17.16 -25.23 6.37
CA ALA A 298 -15.78 -25.64 6.67
C ALA A 298 -14.72 -24.71 6.05
N ASN A 299 -14.97 -24.17 4.86
CA ASN A 299 -14.07 -23.23 4.19
C ASN A 299 -13.88 -21.90 4.95
N LEU A 300 -14.83 -21.56 5.83
CA LEU A 300 -14.87 -20.29 6.57
C LEU A 300 -14.59 -20.48 8.05
N THR A 301 -15.25 -21.45 8.68
CA THR A 301 -15.18 -21.69 10.14
C THR A 301 -14.17 -22.77 10.51
N GLY A 302 -13.81 -23.66 9.58
CA GLY A 302 -13.01 -24.85 9.85
C GLY A 302 -13.79 -26.00 10.49
N GLU A 303 -15.10 -25.84 10.71
CA GLU A 303 -15.94 -26.90 11.26
C GLU A 303 -16.40 -27.86 10.17
N ALA A 304 -16.17 -29.16 10.35
CA ALA A 304 -16.44 -30.18 9.32
C ALA A 304 -17.92 -30.57 9.20
N LEU A 305 -18.74 -30.31 10.23
CA LEU A 305 -20.15 -30.67 10.24
C LEU A 305 -20.98 -29.57 9.57
N PRO A 306 -21.83 -29.92 8.58
CA PRO A 306 -22.78 -28.97 8.00
C PRO A 306 -23.75 -28.40 9.05
N VAL A 307 -24.09 -27.13 8.90
CA VAL A 307 -24.99 -26.39 9.80
C VAL A 307 -26.34 -26.24 9.13
N ASP A 308 -27.40 -26.68 9.81
CA ASP A 308 -28.77 -26.54 9.31
C ASP A 308 -29.23 -25.08 9.33
N LYS A 309 -29.89 -24.66 8.24
CA LYS A 309 -30.38 -23.30 8.02
C LYS A 309 -31.86 -23.30 7.70
N HIS A 310 -32.58 -22.40 8.38
CA HIS A 310 -34.01 -22.19 8.25
C HIS A 310 -34.29 -20.75 7.77
N PRO A 311 -35.53 -20.44 7.35
CA PRO A 311 -35.91 -19.08 7.02
C PRO A 311 -35.60 -18.10 8.17
N GLY A 312 -34.87 -17.03 7.85
CA GLY A 312 -34.34 -16.04 8.80
C GLY A 312 -32.86 -16.23 9.16
N ASP A 313 -32.27 -17.40 8.86
CA ASP A 313 -30.86 -17.66 9.13
C ASP A 313 -29.95 -17.05 8.07
N LYS A 314 -28.74 -16.69 8.50
CA LYS A 314 -27.69 -16.13 7.63
C LYS A 314 -26.84 -17.24 7.02
N VAL A 315 -26.52 -17.04 5.74
CA VAL A 315 -25.58 -17.84 4.96
C VAL A 315 -24.46 -16.93 4.47
N PHE A 316 -23.24 -17.46 4.46
CA PHE A 316 -22.04 -16.70 4.16
C PHE A 316 -21.52 -17.02 2.76
N SER A 317 -20.90 -16.04 2.11
CA SER A 317 -20.24 -16.26 0.82
C SER A 317 -19.15 -17.33 0.90
N GLY A 318 -19.04 -18.21 -0.10
CA GLY A 318 -18.00 -19.25 -0.18
C GLY A 318 -18.32 -20.55 0.56
N THR A 319 -19.46 -20.62 1.24
CA THR A 319 -19.97 -21.87 1.82
C THR A 319 -20.75 -22.68 0.78
N LEU A 320 -20.85 -23.98 0.98
CA LEU A 320 -21.51 -24.90 0.03
C LEU A 320 -22.90 -25.28 0.53
N ASN A 321 -23.90 -25.17 -0.33
CA ASN A 321 -25.24 -25.69 -0.08
C ASN A 321 -25.22 -27.23 -0.22
N ALA A 322 -25.39 -27.97 0.88
CA ALA A 322 -25.30 -29.43 0.82
C ALA A 322 -26.55 -30.06 0.19
N TRP A 323 -27.74 -29.65 0.63
CA TRP A 323 -29.00 -30.23 0.15
C TRP A 323 -30.17 -29.26 0.27
N GLY A 324 -31.19 -29.43 -0.58
CA GLY A 324 -32.32 -28.51 -0.66
C GLY A 324 -32.05 -27.29 -1.54
N SER A 325 -33.11 -26.79 -2.18
CA SER A 325 -33.07 -25.51 -2.90
C SER A 325 -33.61 -24.44 -1.96
N VAL A 326 -32.86 -23.34 -1.81
CA VAL A 326 -33.26 -22.22 -0.97
C VAL A 326 -33.29 -20.92 -1.76
N ASP A 327 -34.29 -20.09 -1.48
CA ASP A 327 -34.29 -18.71 -1.96
C ASP A 327 -33.77 -17.81 -0.84
N CYS A 328 -32.71 -17.07 -1.14
CA CYS A 328 -32.04 -16.21 -0.19
C CYS A 328 -32.14 -14.75 -0.64
N ARG A 329 -32.23 -13.83 0.32
CA ARG A 329 -32.14 -12.40 0.10
C ARG A 329 -30.72 -11.94 0.34
N VAL A 330 -30.12 -11.30 -0.66
CA VAL A 330 -28.77 -10.74 -0.57
C VAL A 330 -28.74 -9.68 0.54
N LEU A 331 -27.84 -9.83 1.51
CA LEU A 331 -27.65 -8.87 2.59
C LEU A 331 -26.66 -7.76 2.21
N ARG A 332 -25.61 -8.14 1.47
CA ARG A 332 -24.50 -7.25 1.09
C ARG A 332 -23.95 -7.63 -0.28
N PRO A 333 -23.40 -6.67 -1.05
CA PRO A 333 -22.74 -6.98 -2.32
C PRO A 333 -21.49 -7.85 -2.12
N VAL A 334 -21.02 -8.50 -3.18
CA VAL A 334 -19.84 -9.40 -3.16
C VAL A 334 -18.61 -8.74 -2.52
N THR A 335 -18.38 -7.46 -2.78
CA THR A 335 -17.22 -6.70 -2.26
C THR A 335 -17.24 -6.52 -0.74
N GLU A 336 -18.41 -6.61 -0.11
CA GLU A 336 -18.58 -6.49 1.36
C GLU A 336 -18.80 -7.84 2.06
N SER A 337 -18.75 -8.94 1.32
CA SER A 337 -19.01 -10.31 1.82
C SER A 337 -17.97 -10.78 2.84
N ALA A 338 -18.33 -11.78 3.66
CA ALA A 338 -17.43 -12.38 4.63
C ALA A 338 -16.13 -12.91 3.98
N LEU A 339 -16.26 -13.59 2.84
CA LEU A 339 -15.11 -14.10 2.08
C LEU A 339 -14.24 -12.97 1.55
N ALA A 340 -14.84 -11.92 0.97
CA ALA A 340 -14.10 -10.76 0.48
C ALA A 340 -13.32 -10.05 1.59
N LYS A 341 -13.88 -9.98 2.80
CA LYS A 341 -13.18 -9.43 3.97
C LYS A 341 -11.99 -10.28 4.39
N ILE A 342 -12.13 -11.61 4.41
CA ILE A 342 -11.02 -12.51 4.73
C ILE A 342 -9.91 -12.38 3.69
N ILE A 343 -10.25 -12.38 2.40
CA ILE A 343 -9.29 -12.16 1.32
C ILE A 343 -8.56 -10.83 1.52
N THR A 344 -9.31 -9.77 1.86
CA THR A 344 -8.74 -8.46 2.14
C THR A 344 -7.77 -8.55 3.32
N LEU A 345 -8.20 -9.08 4.48
CA LEU A 345 -7.36 -9.21 5.67
C LEU A 345 -6.07 -10.02 5.43
N ILE A 346 -6.16 -11.10 4.65
CA ILE A 346 -4.98 -11.91 4.27
C ILE A 346 -4.04 -11.07 3.40
N ARG A 347 -4.55 -10.35 2.40
CA ARG A 347 -3.74 -9.43 1.59
C ARG A 347 -3.12 -8.32 2.44
N GLU A 348 -3.85 -7.76 3.40
CA GLU A 348 -3.32 -6.74 4.30
C GLU A 348 -2.17 -7.25 5.17
N ALA A 349 -2.27 -8.49 5.65
CA ALA A 349 -1.20 -9.13 6.41
C ALA A 349 0.06 -9.35 5.54
N GLN A 350 -0.11 -9.73 4.27
CA GLN A 350 1.00 -9.94 3.33
C GLN A 350 1.66 -8.63 2.86
N GLU A 351 0.86 -7.61 2.52
CA GLU A 351 1.36 -6.28 2.12
C GLU A 351 2.05 -5.54 3.28
N SER A 352 1.82 -5.97 4.52
CA SER A 352 2.53 -5.42 5.66
C SER A 352 4.00 -5.82 5.56
N LYS A 353 4.83 -4.90 5.02
CA LYS A 353 6.29 -5.09 4.88
C LYS A 353 6.85 -5.78 6.11
N ALA A 354 7.47 -6.94 5.91
CA ALA A 354 8.08 -7.71 6.97
C ALA A 354 9.09 -6.83 7.73
N PRO A 355 9.19 -6.98 9.07
CA PRO A 355 10.12 -6.18 9.87
C PRO A 355 11.58 -6.30 9.40
N SER A 356 11.97 -7.44 8.81
CA SER A 356 13.28 -7.65 8.18
C SER A 356 13.51 -6.76 6.95
N GLN A 357 12.53 -6.64 6.05
CA GLN A 357 12.64 -5.81 4.84
C GLN A 357 12.80 -4.32 5.18
N ARG A 358 12.08 -3.84 6.21
CA ARG A 358 12.23 -2.46 6.71
C ARG A 358 13.60 -2.20 7.35
N LEU A 359 14.22 -3.25 7.90
CA LEU A 359 15.56 -3.18 8.48
C LEU A 359 16.57 -3.01 7.35
N THR A 360 16.51 -3.88 6.33
CA THR A 360 17.37 -3.83 5.14
C THR A 360 17.29 -2.50 4.41
N ASP A 361 16.08 -1.94 4.21
CA ASP A 361 15.88 -0.61 3.58
C ASP A 361 16.61 0.51 4.36
N LYS A 362 16.53 0.49 5.70
CA LYS A 362 17.19 1.48 6.57
C LYS A 362 18.71 1.31 6.59
N PHE A 363 19.19 0.08 6.67
CA PHE A 363 20.62 -0.24 6.61
C PHE A 363 21.20 0.16 5.25
N GLY A 364 20.52 -0.15 4.15
CA GLY A 364 20.94 0.17 2.79
C GLY A 364 21.12 1.67 2.57
N THR A 365 20.15 2.49 3.00
CA THR A 365 20.24 3.95 2.88
C THR A 365 21.45 4.51 3.66
N GLY A 366 21.62 4.11 4.92
CA GLY A 366 22.74 4.57 5.75
C GLY A 366 24.11 4.13 5.20
N TYR A 367 24.19 2.89 4.73
CA TYR A 367 25.38 2.32 4.10
C TYR A 367 25.76 3.05 2.80
N THR A 368 24.78 3.35 1.93
CA THR A 368 25.00 4.15 0.72
C THR A 368 25.63 5.50 1.04
N TYR A 369 25.08 6.24 2.02
CA TYR A 369 25.66 7.53 2.40
C TYR A 369 27.09 7.41 2.93
N LEU A 370 27.36 6.39 3.74
CA LEU A 370 28.67 6.16 4.34
C LEU A 370 29.73 5.83 3.27
N ILE A 371 29.42 4.97 2.31
CA ILE A 371 30.37 4.62 1.24
C ILE A 371 30.54 5.77 0.26
N LEU A 372 29.45 6.38 -0.18
CA LEU A 372 29.54 7.46 -1.17
C LEU A 372 30.30 8.64 -0.57
N GLY A 373 30.01 8.99 0.68
CA GLY A 373 30.75 9.99 1.45
C GLY A 373 32.21 9.59 1.71
N GLY A 374 32.47 8.33 2.06
CA GLY A 374 33.81 7.80 2.31
C GLY A 374 34.70 7.78 1.07
N SER A 375 34.17 7.32 -0.07
CA SER A 375 34.86 7.32 -1.36
C SER A 375 35.16 8.77 -1.81
N LEU A 376 34.19 9.68 -1.66
CA LEU A 376 34.40 11.09 -1.97
C LEU A 376 35.44 11.74 -1.06
N ALA A 377 35.40 11.48 0.24
CA ALA A 377 36.39 11.97 1.20
C ALA A 377 37.78 11.45 0.84
N MET A 378 37.91 10.16 0.52
CA MET A 378 39.17 9.55 0.11
C MET A 378 39.70 10.17 -1.18
N PHE A 379 38.84 10.47 -2.16
CA PHE A 379 39.23 11.20 -3.37
C PHE A 379 39.85 12.57 -3.02
N PHE A 380 39.21 13.36 -2.16
CA PHE A 380 39.74 14.66 -1.74
C PHE A 380 41.03 14.53 -0.93
N VAL A 381 41.18 13.52 -0.09
CA VAL A 381 42.43 13.28 0.65
C VAL A 381 43.59 12.99 -0.30
N TRP A 382 43.40 12.09 -1.27
CA TRP A 382 44.44 11.78 -2.26
C TRP A 382 44.78 12.95 -3.16
N TRP A 383 43.77 13.71 -3.59
CA TRP A 383 43.97 14.85 -4.47
C TRP A 383 44.57 16.07 -3.74
N LEU A 384 43.98 16.48 -2.63
CA LEU A 384 44.27 17.76 -1.96
C LEU A 384 45.37 17.65 -0.90
N ALA A 385 45.45 16.54 -0.17
CA ALA A 385 46.45 16.36 0.89
C ALA A 385 47.72 15.64 0.39
N MET A 386 47.59 14.69 -0.54
CA MET A 386 48.73 13.94 -1.08
C MET A 386 49.24 14.43 -2.44
N GLY A 387 48.57 15.43 -3.04
CA GLY A 387 49.00 16.06 -4.29
C GLY A 387 48.96 15.15 -5.51
N VAL A 388 48.23 14.01 -5.44
CA VAL A 388 48.11 13.08 -6.57
C VAL A 388 47.17 13.71 -7.60
N PRO A 389 47.53 13.71 -8.91
CA PRO A 389 46.67 14.25 -9.95
C PRO A 389 45.29 13.58 -9.97
N ALA A 390 44.26 14.41 -10.15
CA ALA A 390 42.86 14.00 -10.02
C ALA A 390 42.45 12.95 -11.07
N PHE A 391 42.76 13.22 -12.35
CA PHE A 391 42.28 12.42 -13.49
C PHE A 391 43.41 11.92 -14.42
N THR A 392 44.62 12.45 -14.32
CA THR A 392 45.75 12.13 -15.19
C THR A 392 46.83 11.35 -14.45
N ASN A 393 47.52 10.45 -15.15
CA ASN A 393 48.58 9.61 -14.59
C ASN A 393 49.91 9.88 -15.30
N PRO A 394 50.85 10.62 -14.66
CA PRO A 394 52.22 10.68 -15.15
C PRO A 394 53.05 9.45 -14.71
N GLU A 395 52.87 8.94 -13.48
CA GLU A 395 53.73 7.88 -12.91
C GLU A 395 53.01 6.87 -11.96
N GLY A 396 51.67 6.90 -11.80
CA GLY A 396 50.94 6.05 -10.83
C GLY A 396 49.45 5.83 -11.12
N THR A 397 48.65 5.39 -10.14
CA THR A 397 47.17 5.31 -10.19
C THR A 397 46.54 6.61 -9.68
N SER A 398 45.56 7.16 -10.42
CA SER A 398 44.96 8.47 -10.12
C SER A 398 44.13 8.44 -8.84
N ALA A 399 43.93 9.62 -8.23
CA ALA A 399 43.05 9.74 -7.07
C ALA A 399 41.63 9.24 -7.38
N PHE A 400 41.14 9.52 -8.60
CA PHE A 400 39.84 9.02 -9.08
C PHE A 400 39.82 7.49 -9.20
N TYR A 401 40.85 6.88 -9.81
CA TYR A 401 40.96 5.42 -9.94
C TYR A 401 40.85 4.76 -8.57
N ARG A 402 41.61 5.24 -7.57
CA ARG A 402 41.62 4.66 -6.21
C ARG A 402 40.28 4.80 -5.50
N ALA A 403 39.67 5.98 -5.56
CA ALA A 403 38.37 6.23 -4.92
C ALA A 403 37.27 5.37 -5.54
N MET A 404 37.32 5.19 -6.86
CA MET A 404 36.34 4.39 -7.57
C MET A 404 36.59 2.88 -7.42
N THR A 405 37.84 2.40 -7.35
CA THR A 405 38.14 1.01 -6.94
C THR A 405 37.59 0.71 -5.55
N LEU A 406 37.75 1.64 -4.58
CA LEU A 406 37.13 1.49 -3.26
C LEU A 406 35.61 1.40 -3.37
N LEU A 407 34.99 2.28 -4.18
CA LEU A 407 33.53 2.29 -4.38
C LEU A 407 33.02 0.95 -4.94
N VAL A 408 33.72 0.39 -5.94
CA VAL A 408 33.41 -0.90 -6.55
C VAL A 408 33.55 -2.04 -5.53
N VAL A 409 34.66 -2.09 -4.79
CA VAL A 409 34.92 -3.15 -3.79
C VAL A 409 33.96 -3.08 -2.61
N ALA A 410 33.53 -1.88 -2.21
CA ALA A 410 32.59 -1.68 -1.11
C ALA A 410 31.12 -1.90 -1.52
N SER A 411 30.84 -2.23 -2.79
CA SER A 411 29.48 -2.48 -3.27
C SER A 411 28.83 -3.66 -2.53
N PRO A 412 27.61 -3.50 -1.97
CA PRO A 412 26.97 -4.50 -1.12
C PRO A 412 26.33 -5.65 -1.91
N CYS A 413 26.87 -6.03 -3.07
CA CYS A 413 26.23 -6.98 -3.99
C CYS A 413 25.82 -8.28 -3.30
N ALA A 414 26.71 -8.86 -2.47
CA ALA A 414 26.42 -10.09 -1.74
C ALA A 414 25.38 -9.91 -0.61
N LEU A 415 25.27 -8.71 -0.02
CA LEU A 415 24.30 -8.42 1.02
C LEU A 415 22.88 -8.32 0.45
N VAL A 416 22.73 -7.77 -0.76
CA VAL A 416 21.43 -7.62 -1.42
C VAL A 416 20.93 -8.95 -2.01
N LEU A 417 21.85 -9.83 -2.39
CA LEU A 417 21.55 -11.19 -2.86
C LEU A 417 21.15 -12.17 -1.73
N SER A 418 21.29 -11.78 -0.46
CA SER A 418 21.01 -12.60 0.73
C SER A 418 19.67 -12.25 1.36
#